data_AF-A0A2D6MMF9-F1
#
_entry.id   AF-A0A2D6MMF9-F1
#
_cell.length_a   1.000
_cell.length_b   1.000
_cell.length_c   1.000
_cell.angle_alpha   90.00
_cell.angle_beta   90.00
_cell.angle_gamma   90.00
#
_symmetry.space_group_name_H-M   'P 1'
#
loop_
_entity.id
_entity.type
_entity.pdbx_description
1 polymer ?
#
loop_
_entity_poly.entity_id
_entity_poly.type
_entity_poly.pdbx_seq_one_letter_code
_entity_poly.pdbx_strand_id
1 'polypeptide(L)'
;MRPSLPRRFCALLGASTILLAATPSTAADGFRWDGSQAQRAVSQGVDAVIVRPLAAARVVVGAALLVPAALLASPGGREGIDGAYEIFIEEPVTYAFVRKLGEF
;
A
#
# COMPACT_ATOMS: atom_id res chain seq x y z
N MET A 1 -39.98 -18.62 -2.37
CA MET A 1 -39.63 -17.55 -1.40
C MET A 1 -38.24 -17.03 -1.76
N ARG A 2 -38.12 -15.77 -2.19
CA ARG A 2 -36.82 -15.15 -2.53
C ARG A 2 -36.29 -14.43 -1.27
N PRO A 3 -35.07 -14.72 -0.78
CA PRO A 3 -34.52 -13.98 0.35
C PRO A 3 -34.14 -12.56 -0.09
N SER A 4 -34.78 -11.55 0.50
CA SER A 4 -34.46 -10.14 0.32
C SER A 4 -33.25 -9.79 1.18
N LEU A 5 -32.08 -9.65 0.53
CA LEU A 5 -30.85 -9.23 1.19
C LEU A 5 -30.97 -7.77 1.67
N PRO A 6 -30.56 -7.46 2.92
CA PRO A 6 -30.71 -6.13 3.51
C PRO A 6 -29.79 -5.11 2.82
N ARG A 7 -30.42 -4.10 2.20
CA ARG A 7 -29.81 -2.95 1.49
C ARG A 7 -28.65 -2.24 2.22
N ARG A 8 -28.48 -2.46 3.52
CA ARG A 8 -27.43 -1.85 4.35
C ARG A 8 -26.07 -2.53 4.18
N PHE A 9 -26.02 -3.79 3.75
CA PHE A 9 -24.77 -4.51 3.54
C PHE A 9 -24.01 -4.05 2.29
N CYS A 10 -24.72 -3.62 1.23
CA CYS A 10 -24.10 -3.11 0.01
C CYS A 10 -23.42 -1.74 0.20
N ALA A 11 -23.91 -0.91 1.13
CA ALA A 11 -23.34 0.42 1.36
C ALA A 11 -21.95 0.38 2.03
N LEU A 12 -21.71 -0.61 2.89
CA LEU A 12 -20.42 -0.78 3.57
C LEU A 12 -19.35 -1.41 2.66
N LEU A 13 -19.76 -2.32 1.76
CA LEU A 13 -18.88 -2.85 0.71
C LEU A 13 -18.47 -1.78 -0.31
N GLY A 14 -19.37 -0.84 -0.64
CA GLY A 14 -19.06 0.28 -1.53
C GLY A 14 -18.12 1.35 -0.93
N ALA A 15 -18.13 1.53 0.39
CA ALA A 15 -17.21 2.44 1.06
C ALA A 15 -15.78 1.85 1.17
N SER A 16 -15.66 0.52 1.27
CA SER A 16 -14.37 -0.18 1.29
C SER A 16 -13.63 -0.10 -0.05
N THR A 17 -14.34 -0.12 -1.18
CA THR A 17 -13.72 -0.01 -2.51
C THR A 17 -13.17 1.38 -2.81
N ILE A 18 -13.72 2.43 -2.19
CA ILE A 18 -13.20 3.80 -2.34
C ILE A 18 -11.87 3.98 -1.60
N LEU A 19 -11.66 3.28 -0.47
CA LEU A 19 -10.39 3.30 0.26
C LEU A 19 -9.31 2.41 -0.39
N LEU A 20 -9.69 1.35 -1.10
CA LEU A 20 -8.75 0.50 -1.85
C LEU A 20 -8.33 1.09 -3.20
N ALA A 21 -9.10 2.05 -3.74
CA ALA A 21 -8.73 2.83 -4.94
C ALA A 21 -7.72 3.95 -4.66
N ALA A 22 -7.34 4.17 -3.39
CA ALA A 22 -6.22 5.02 -3.02
C ALA A 22 -4.86 4.31 -3.20
N THR A 23 -4.77 3.38 -4.18
CA THR A 23 -3.49 3.05 -4.80
C THR A 23 -2.85 4.34 -5.27
N PRO A 24 -1.61 4.65 -4.86
CA PRO A 24 -0.89 5.80 -5.40
C PRO A 24 -0.56 5.53 -6.87
N SER A 25 -1.48 5.84 -7.79
CA SER A 25 -1.19 5.93 -9.22
C SER A 25 -0.50 7.24 -9.60
N THR A 26 -0.04 8.01 -8.61
CA THR A 26 0.78 9.21 -8.82
C THR A 26 2.25 8.84 -8.95
N ALA A 27 2.61 8.32 -10.13
CA ALA A 27 3.84 8.64 -10.86
C ALA A 27 3.91 7.92 -12.23
N ALA A 28 2.78 7.73 -12.91
CA ALA A 28 2.80 7.51 -14.36
C ALA A 28 2.73 8.89 -15.04
N ASP A 29 3.78 9.70 -14.90
CA ASP A 29 4.14 10.81 -15.81
C ASP A 29 5.36 11.55 -15.25
N GLY A 30 6.51 11.37 -15.90
CA GLY A 30 7.74 12.02 -15.45
C GLY A 30 9.00 11.58 -16.19
N PHE A 31 9.07 11.90 -17.48
CA PHE A 31 10.31 12.05 -18.25
C PHE A 31 11.27 10.84 -18.31
N ARG A 32 11.09 10.03 -19.35
CA ARG A 32 12.05 9.04 -19.82
C ARG A 32 13.26 9.74 -20.46
N TRP A 33 14.18 10.27 -19.66
CA TRP A 33 15.56 10.56 -20.10
C TRP A 33 16.36 9.26 -19.98
N ASP A 34 17.21 8.96 -20.95
CA ASP A 34 18.00 7.72 -20.99
C ASP A 34 19.48 8.13 -20.96
N GLY A 35 20.23 7.74 -19.94
CA GLY A 35 21.67 7.48 -20.10
C GLY A 35 22.74 8.32 -19.35
N SER A 36 22.47 9.21 -18.40
CA SER A 36 23.56 9.97 -17.71
C SER A 36 23.72 9.64 -16.21
N GLN A 37 24.97 9.62 -15.71
CA GLN A 37 25.30 9.48 -14.27
C GLN A 37 24.53 10.49 -13.38
N ALA A 38 24.29 11.69 -13.90
CA ALA A 38 23.51 12.73 -13.23
C ALA A 38 22.05 12.29 -13.00
N GLN A 39 21.46 11.54 -13.93
CA GLN A 39 20.10 11.03 -13.79
C GLN A 39 19.98 10.01 -12.66
N ARG A 40 20.97 9.12 -12.51
CA ARG A 40 21.01 8.16 -11.40
C ARG A 40 21.15 8.88 -10.06
N ALA A 41 21.97 9.93 -10.00
CA ALA A 41 22.13 10.72 -8.79
C ALA A 41 20.84 11.47 -8.42
N VAL A 42 20.13 12.04 -9.40
CA VAL A 42 18.85 12.73 -9.18
C VAL A 42 17.75 11.75 -8.78
N SER A 43 17.63 10.59 -9.46
CA SER A 43 16.62 9.59 -9.09
C SER A 43 16.85 9.03 -7.69
N GLN A 44 18.10 8.72 -7.33
CA GLN A 44 18.46 8.29 -5.97
C GLN A 44 18.22 9.39 -4.94
N GLY A 45 18.50 10.65 -5.28
CA GLY A 45 18.25 11.80 -4.40
C GLY A 45 16.77 12.01 -4.11
N VAL A 46 15.93 11.98 -5.15
CA VAL A 46 14.46 12.08 -5.01
C VAL A 46 13.92 10.89 -4.21
N ASP A 47 14.42 9.69 -4.47
CA ASP A 47 14.01 8.49 -3.75
C ASP A 47 14.35 8.58 -2.26
N ALA A 48 15.56 9.02 -1.92
CA ALA A 48 16.01 9.15 -0.54
C ALA A 48 15.29 10.26 0.23
N VAL A 49 15.04 11.41 -0.40
CA VAL A 49 14.53 12.62 0.29
C VAL A 49 13.00 12.65 0.33
N ILE A 50 12.33 12.14 -0.70
CA ILE A 50 10.87 12.25 -0.83
C ILE A 50 10.22 10.88 -0.66
N VAL A 51 10.62 9.91 -1.46
CA VAL A 51 9.90 8.63 -1.55
C VAL A 51 10.08 7.78 -0.29
N ARG A 52 11.32 7.66 0.22
CA ARG A 52 11.63 6.88 1.43
C ARG A 52 10.92 7.39 2.69
N PRO A 53 10.91 8.69 3.00
CA PRO A 53 10.13 9.19 4.13
C PRO A 53 8.63 8.94 3.97
N LEU A 54 8.10 9.08 2.76
CA LEU A 54 6.69 8.79 2.48
C LEU A 54 6.38 7.29 2.63
N ALA A 55 7.29 6.42 2.19
CA ALA A 55 7.18 4.99 2.34
C ALA A 55 7.28 4.58 3.82
N ALA A 56 8.18 5.19 4.59
CA ALA A 56 8.26 4.98 6.04
C ALA A 56 6.97 5.41 6.75
N ALA A 57 6.37 6.53 6.34
CA ALA A 57 5.06 6.93 6.85
C ALA A 57 3.97 5.89 6.53
N ARG A 58 3.99 5.28 5.34
CA ARG A 58 3.09 4.17 5.00
C ARG A 58 3.29 2.96 5.89
N VAL A 59 4.52 2.61 6.25
CA VAL A 59 4.80 1.52 7.20
C VAL A 59 4.17 1.82 8.55
N VAL A 60 4.28 3.05 9.06
CA VAL A 60 3.68 3.45 10.34
C VAL A 60 2.15 3.36 10.27
N VAL A 61 1.55 3.85 9.20
CA VAL A 61 0.09 3.77 9.00
C VAL A 61 -0.36 2.32 8.86
N GLY A 62 0.36 1.50 8.08
CA GLY A 62 0.08 0.07 7.92
C GLY A 62 0.14 -0.67 9.26
N ALA A 63 1.18 -0.42 10.07
CA ALA A 63 1.30 -0.98 11.40
C ALA A 63 0.14 -0.58 12.33
N ALA A 64 -0.33 0.67 12.26
CA ALA A 64 -1.50 1.11 13.01
C ALA A 64 -2.80 0.42 12.55
N LEU A 65 -2.92 0.13 11.25
CA LEU A 65 -4.09 -0.53 10.66
C LEU A 65 -4.05 -2.06 10.74
N LEU A 66 -2.90 -2.67 11.06
CA LEU A 66 -2.75 -4.11 11.16
C LEU A 66 -3.71 -4.72 12.18
N VAL A 67 -3.85 -4.10 13.36
CA VAL A 67 -4.69 -4.64 14.45
C VAL A 67 -6.17 -4.74 14.03
N PRO A 68 -6.83 -3.66 13.56
CA PRO A 68 -8.21 -3.77 13.09
C PRO A 68 -8.34 -4.67 11.86
N ALA A 69 -7.36 -4.67 10.95
CA ALA A 69 -7.37 -5.56 9.78
C ALA A 69 -7.30 -7.04 10.17
N ALA A 70 -6.41 -7.41 11.08
CA ALA A 70 -6.28 -8.77 11.58
C ALA A 70 -7.54 -9.24 12.32
N LEU A 71 -8.20 -8.35 13.07
CA LEU A 71 -9.49 -8.66 13.69
C LEU A 71 -10.58 -8.95 12.65
N LEU A 72 -10.65 -8.15 11.58
CA LEU A 72 -11.59 -8.36 10.48
C LEU A 72 -11.26 -9.61 9.64
N ALA A 73 -9.97 -9.95 9.53
CA ALA A 73 -9.49 -11.14 8.82
C ALA A 73 -9.55 -12.42 9.66
N SER A 74 -9.77 -12.31 10.99
CA SER A 74 -9.82 -13.44 11.91
C SER A 74 -10.80 -14.58 11.56
N PRO A 75 -11.94 -14.35 10.87
CA PRO A 75 -12.80 -15.46 10.42
C PRO A 75 -12.13 -16.38 9.40
N GLY A 76 -11.10 -15.91 8.70
CA GLY A 76 -10.24 -16.71 7.81
C GLY A 76 -9.15 -17.49 8.54
N GLY A 77 -9.13 -17.45 9.89
CA GLY A 77 -8.10 -18.12 10.69
C GLY A 77 -6.72 -17.50 10.53
N ARG A 78 -5.67 -18.33 10.64
CA ARG A 78 -4.27 -17.87 10.54
C ARG A 78 -3.94 -17.27 9.18
N GLU A 79 -4.43 -17.90 8.10
CA GLU A 79 -4.19 -17.43 6.73
C GLU A 79 -4.71 -16.01 6.50
N GLY A 80 -5.85 -15.64 7.09
CA GLY A 80 -6.38 -14.28 7.03
C GLY A 80 -5.52 -13.26 7.78
N ILE A 81 -4.99 -13.65 8.95
CA ILE A 81 -4.10 -12.79 9.75
C ILE A 81 -2.76 -12.62 9.05
N ASP A 82 -2.21 -13.69 8.49
CA ASP A 82 -0.96 -13.68 7.75
C ASP A 82 -1.08 -12.80 6.50
N GLY A 83 -2.21 -12.87 5.77
CA GLY A 83 -2.47 -11.98 4.65
C GLY A 83 -2.61 -10.51 5.05
N ALA A 84 -3.21 -10.21 6.22
CA ALA A 84 -3.22 -8.85 6.75
C ALA A 84 -1.81 -8.37 7.12
N TYR A 85 -0.97 -9.25 7.68
CA TYR A 85 0.42 -8.94 7.99
C TYR A 85 1.24 -8.66 6.73
N GLU A 86 1.09 -9.47 5.69
CA GLU A 86 1.78 -9.32 4.41
C GLU A 86 1.50 -7.93 3.81
N ILE A 87 0.22 -7.55 3.72
CA ILE A 87 -0.22 -6.30 3.10
C ILE A 87 0.16 -5.06 3.93
N PHE A 88 -0.02 -5.12 5.26
CA PHE A 88 0.12 -3.92 6.10
C PHE A 88 1.52 -3.74 6.68
N ILE A 89 2.35 -4.79 6.73
CA ILE A 89 3.71 -4.76 7.27
C ILE A 89 4.73 -5.16 6.21
N GLU A 90 4.65 -6.37 5.66
CA GLU A 90 5.73 -6.95 4.86
C GLU A 90 5.99 -6.18 3.57
N GLU A 91 4.95 -5.94 2.77
CA GLU A 91 5.04 -5.18 1.52
C GLU A 91 5.52 -3.73 1.76
N PRO A 92 4.92 -2.93 2.67
CA PRO A 92 5.38 -1.59 2.98
C PRO A 92 6.83 -1.54 3.47
N VAL A 93 7.24 -2.46 4.34
CA VAL A 93 8.60 -2.52 4.89
C VAL A 93 9.59 -2.85 3.79
N THR A 94 9.25 -3.84 2.95
CA THR A 94 10.08 -4.22 1.79
C THR A 94 10.26 -3.04 0.84
N TYR A 95 9.18 -2.33 0.54
CA TYR A 95 9.22 -1.15 -0.33
C TYR A 95 10.03 0.01 0.28
N ALA A 96 9.88 0.28 1.58
CA ALA A 96 10.54 1.40 2.25
C ALA A 96 12.04 1.18 2.49
N PHE A 97 12.43 -0.05 2.84
CA PHE A 97 13.77 -0.32 3.40
C PHE A 97 14.60 -1.33 2.59
N VAL A 98 13.96 -2.29 1.92
CA VAL A 98 14.66 -3.37 1.20
C VAL A 98 14.88 -3.02 -0.27
N ARG A 99 14.00 -2.21 -0.86
CA ARG A 99 14.12 -1.74 -2.25
C ARG A 99 15.41 -0.93 -2.47
N LYS A 100 16.07 -1.16 -3.61
CA LYS A 100 17.24 -0.37 -4.04
C LYS A 100 16.85 1.06 -4.38
N LEU A 101 17.76 1.98 -4.08
CA LEU A 101 17.55 3.41 -4.33
C LEU A 101 17.46 3.71 -5.83
N GLY A 102 16.37 4.38 -6.22
CA GLY A 102 16.11 4.81 -7.60
C GLY A 102 15.45 3.76 -8.51
N GLU A 103 15.03 2.62 -7.96
CA GLU A 103 14.16 1.66 -8.67
C GLU A 103 12.70 2.00 -8.34
N PHE A 104 11.96 2.59 -9.28
CA PHE A 104 10.56 2.98 -9.09
C PHE A 104 9.59 2.01 -9.75
#